data_AF-A0A497FEE3-F1
#
_entry.id   AF-A0A497FEE3-F1
#
_cell.length_a   1.000
_cell.length_b   1.000
_cell.length_c   1.000
_cell.angle_alpha   90.00
_cell.angle_beta   90.00
_cell.angle_gamma   90.00
#
_symmetry.space_group_name_H-M   'P 1'
#
loop_
_entity.id
_entity.type
_entity.pdbx_description
1 polymer ?
#
loop_
_entity_poly.entity_id
_entity_poly.type
_entity_poly.pdbx_seq_one_letter_code
_entity_poly.pdbx_strand_id
1 'polypeptide(L)'
;MDRFTRLVKMIYDVIMEYGIAGCLRFIDFCEMVELAYRCSVPAYKPSIRNFVAAYLVVRLGWKTNNVKYIASTIKGMREWKNVLLKVVG
;
A
#
# COMPACT_ATOMS: atom_id res chain seq x y z
N MET A 1 -1.78 11.29 17.97
CA MET A 1 -1.91 11.13 16.51
C MET A 1 -3.04 10.15 16.26
N ASP A 2 -4.08 10.57 15.55
CA ASP A 2 -5.21 9.69 15.21
C ASP A 2 -4.79 8.63 14.17
N ARG A 3 -5.67 7.64 13.96
CA ARG A 3 -5.41 6.51 13.06
C ARG A 3 -5.12 6.95 11.63
N PHE A 4 -5.88 7.92 11.11
CA PHE A 4 -5.75 8.37 9.73
C PHE A 4 -4.40 9.06 9.53
N THR A 5 -4.05 9.99 10.42
CA THR A 5 -2.73 10.66 10.38
C THR A 5 -1.58 9.66 10.47
N ARG A 6 -1.72 8.61 11.28
CA ARG A 6 -0.71 7.54 11.37
C ARG A 6 -0.57 6.76 10.06
N LEU A 7 -1.68 6.41 9.40
CA LEU A 7 -1.66 5.74 8.10
C LEU A 7 -0.98 6.60 7.03
N VAL A 8 -1.36 7.87 6.92
CA VAL A 8 -0.76 8.83 5.98
C VAL A 8 0.76 8.85 6.15
N LYS A 9 1.23 9.06 7.38
CA LYS A 9 2.67 9.12 7.67
C LYS A 9 3.37 7.81 7.29
N MET A 10 2.82 6.67 7.67
CA MET A 10 3.50 5.38 7.45
C MET A 10 3.52 4.98 5.97
N ILE A 11 2.47 5.30 5.21
CA ILE A 11 2.45 5.07 3.76
C ILE A 11 3.49 5.95 3.09
N TYR A 12 3.56 7.22 3.46
CA TYR A 12 4.59 8.14 2.98
C TYR A 12 6.01 7.64 3.29
N ASP A 13 6.26 7.22 4.54
CA ASP A 13 7.55 6.66 4.96
C ASP A 13 7.96 5.46 4.09
N VAL A 14 7.04 4.52 3.81
CA VAL A 14 7.30 3.35 2.93
C VAL A 14 7.58 3.81 1.49
N ILE A 15 6.81 4.74 0.95
CA ILE A 15 7.01 5.25 -0.42
C ILE A 15 8.42 5.85 -0.58
N MET A 16 8.87 6.61 0.41
CA MET A 16 10.18 7.23 0.42
C MET A 16 11.31 6.22 0.64
N GLU A 17 11.16 5.33 1.63
CA GLU A 17 12.15 4.29 1.97
C GLU A 17 12.46 3.37 0.79
N TYR A 18 11.45 3.04 -0.03
CA TYR A 18 11.59 2.15 -1.18
C TYR A 18 11.80 2.88 -2.51
N GLY A 19 11.96 4.20 -2.48
CA GLY A 19 12.30 5.01 -3.65
C GLY A 19 11.24 5.02 -4.75
N ILE A 20 9.96 4.82 -4.41
CA ILE A 20 8.87 4.74 -5.40
C ILE A 20 8.12 6.07 -5.58
N ALA A 21 8.47 7.11 -4.83
CA ALA A 21 7.81 8.43 -4.90
C ALA A 21 7.77 9.01 -6.32
N GLY A 22 8.86 8.89 -7.08
CA GLY A 22 8.95 9.40 -8.46
C GLY A 22 8.11 8.64 -9.48
N CYS A 23 7.55 7.49 -9.09
CA CYS A 23 6.70 6.66 -9.95
C CYS A 23 5.20 6.81 -9.64
N LEU A 24 4.84 7.69 -8.70
CA LEU A 24 3.48 7.89 -8.23
C LEU A 24 3.04 9.32 -8.52
N ARG A 25 1.81 9.48 -8.99
CA ARG A 25 1.15 10.79 -9.00
C ARG A 25 0.58 11.05 -7.61
N PHE A 26 0.37 12.33 -7.28
CA PHE A 26 -0.24 12.70 -6.02
C PHE A 26 -1.62 12.04 -5.80
N ILE A 27 -2.42 11.89 -6.86
CA ILE A 27 -3.72 11.22 -6.79
C ILE A 27 -3.60 9.74 -6.40
N ASP A 28 -2.53 9.05 -6.82
CA ASP A 28 -2.29 7.65 -6.47
C ASP A 28 -1.97 7.53 -4.97
N PHE A 29 -1.25 8.49 -4.40
CA PHE A 29 -1.01 8.57 -2.96
C PHE A 29 -2.30 8.80 -2.17
N CYS A 30 -3.13 9.77 -2.57
CA CYS A 30 -4.41 10.05 -1.91
C CYS A 30 -5.33 8.82 -1.93
N GLU A 31 -5.47 8.17 -3.09
CA GLU A 31 -6.26 6.95 -3.21
C GLU A 31 -5.70 5.80 -2.37
N MET A 32 -4.38 5.63 -2.35
CA MET A 32 -3.73 4.60 -1.52
C MET A 32 -4.03 4.79 -0.03
N VAL A 33 -4.01 6.02 0.47
CA VAL A 33 -4.38 6.36 1.85
C VAL A 33 -5.87 6.08 2.11
N GLU A 34 -6.76 6.52 1.22
CA GLU A 34 -8.20 6.30 1.35
C GLU A 34 -8.52 4.81 1.41
N LEU A 35 -7.97 4.01 0.50
CA LEU A 35 -8.16 2.57 0.46
C LEU A 35 -7.55 1.89 1.69
N ALA A 36 -6.38 2.34 2.17
CA ALA A 36 -5.81 1.80 3.41
C ALA A 36 -6.75 2.01 4.60
N TYR A 37 -7.38 3.19 4.67
CA TYR A 37 -8.33 3.53 5.71
C TYR A 37 -9.61 2.69 5.59
N ARG A 38 -10.21 2.61 4.40
CA ARG A 38 -11.44 1.83 4.12
C ARG A 38 -11.26 0.33 4.37
N CYS A 39 -10.12 -0.23 3.95
CA CYS A 39 -9.76 -1.63 4.19
C CYS A 39 -9.34 -1.92 5.63
N SER A 40 -9.37 -0.91 6.50
CA SER A 40 -8.94 -1.01 7.88
C SER A 40 -7.53 -1.59 8.05
N VAL A 41 -6.58 -1.17 7.21
CA VAL A 41 -5.18 -1.59 7.32
C VAL A 41 -4.63 -1.26 8.71
N PRO A 42 -4.01 -2.24 9.40
CA PRO A 42 -3.29 -1.96 10.64
C PRO A 42 -2.13 -0.99 10.43
N ALA A 43 -2.05 0.06 11.25
CA ALA A 43 -1.04 1.10 11.17
C ALA A 43 0.29 0.66 11.84
N TYR A 44 0.91 -0.40 11.31
CA TYR A 44 2.27 -0.83 11.64
C TYR A 44 3.04 -1.27 10.38
N LYS A 45 4.37 -1.17 10.42
CA LYS A 45 5.22 -1.14 9.20
C LYS A 45 5.07 -2.37 8.29
N PRO A 46 5.14 -3.63 8.79
CA PRO A 46 4.90 -4.81 7.97
C PRO A 46 3.57 -4.83 7.22
N SER A 47 2.48 -4.40 7.87
CA SER A 47 1.16 -4.38 7.24
C SER A 47 1.09 -3.34 6.12
N ILE A 48 1.60 -2.14 6.39
CA ILE A 48 1.67 -1.05 5.40
C ILE A 48 2.51 -1.46 4.19
N ARG A 49 3.68 -2.06 4.41
CA ARG A 49 4.53 -2.59 3.32
C ARG A 49 3.79 -3.58 2.42
N ASN A 50 3.08 -4.53 3.02
CA ASN A 50 2.31 -5.52 2.27
C ASN A 50 1.14 -4.87 1.51
N PHE A 51 0.45 -3.93 2.14
CA PHE A 51 -0.65 -3.20 1.53
C PHE A 51 -0.17 -2.33 0.35
N VAL A 52 0.90 -1.55 0.52
CA VAL A 52 1.49 -0.71 -0.53
C VAL A 52 1.86 -1.57 -1.75
N ALA A 53 2.58 -2.68 -1.53
CA ALA A 53 2.93 -3.60 -2.61
C ALA A 53 1.68 -4.16 -3.33
N ALA A 54 0.63 -4.50 -2.59
CA ALA A 54 -0.63 -4.97 -3.16
C ALA A 54 -1.35 -3.86 -3.96
N TYR A 55 -1.40 -2.63 -3.45
CA TYR A 55 -1.99 -1.48 -4.14
C TYR A 55 -1.31 -1.23 -5.49
N LEU A 56 0.03 -1.23 -5.53
CA LEU A 56 0.79 -1.02 -6.77
C LEU A 56 0.43 -2.06 -7.85
N VAL A 57 0.18 -3.30 -7.44
CA VAL A 57 -0.22 -4.38 -8.36
C VAL A 57 -1.67 -4.22 -8.81
N VAL A 58 -2.60 -3.97 -7.87
CA VAL A 58 -4.04 -3.96 -8.15
C VAL A 58 -4.48 -2.69 -8.87
N ARG A 59 -4.02 -1.53 -8.42
CA ARG A 59 -4.47 -0.22 -8.93
C ARG A 59 -3.58 0.33 -10.03
N LEU A 60 -2.27 0.14 -9.92
CA LEU A 60 -1.31 0.71 -10.88
C LEU A 60 -0.76 -0.31 -11.89
N GLY A 61 -1.17 -1.59 -11.79
CA GLY A 61 -0.79 -2.63 -12.75
C GLY A 61 0.69 -3.05 -12.69
N TRP A 62 1.39 -2.76 -11.60
CA TRP A 62 2.80 -3.16 -11.46
C TRP A 62 2.90 -4.69 -11.43
N LYS A 63 3.98 -5.23 -12.01
CA LYS A 63 4.23 -6.68 -11.95
C LYS A 63 4.60 -7.08 -10.53
N THR A 64 4.08 -8.21 -10.05
CA THR A 64 4.38 -8.76 -8.71
C THR A 64 5.89 -8.85 -8.43
N ASN A 65 6.67 -9.23 -9.44
CA ASN A 65 8.12 -9.33 -9.32
C ASN A 65 8.81 -7.97 -9.05
N ASN A 66 8.19 -6.87 -9.47
CA ASN A 66 8.70 -5.52 -9.29
C ASN A 66 8.35 -4.94 -7.93
N VAL A 67 7.42 -5.52 -7.16
CA VAL A 67 6.99 -4.97 -5.85
C VAL A 67 7.34 -5.87 -4.67
N LYS A 68 7.85 -7.08 -4.94
CA LYS A 68 8.17 -8.07 -3.91
C LYS A 68 9.17 -7.57 -2.86
N TYR A 69 10.05 -6.63 -3.22
CA TYR A 69 11.05 -6.06 -2.32
C TYR A 69 10.44 -5.07 -1.30
N ILE A 70 9.30 -4.47 -1.66
CA ILE A 70 8.54 -3.56 -0.78
C ILE A 70 7.80 -4.39 0.27
N ALA A 71 7.15 -5.48 -0.16
CA ALA A 71 6.37 -6.35 0.71
C ALA A 71 7.21 -6.88 1.88
N SER A 72 6.62 -6.91 3.08
CA SER A 72 7.22 -7.58 4.23
C SER A 72 7.17 -9.10 4.07
N THR A 73 6.09 -9.64 3.50
CA THR A 73 5.97 -11.04 3.08
C THR A 73 5.11 -11.16 1.83
N ILE A 74 5.42 -12.14 0.97
CA ILE A 74 4.60 -12.43 -0.22
C ILE A 74 3.18 -12.85 0.17
N LYS A 75 3.04 -13.63 1.25
CA LYS A 75 1.73 -14.04 1.77
C LYS A 75 0.88 -12.83 2.15
N GLY A 76 1.42 -11.90 2.95
CA GLY A 76 0.66 -10.71 3.37
C GLY A 76 0.31 -9.78 2.22
N MET A 77 1.19 -9.64 1.22
CA MET A 77 0.84 -8.90 0.00
C MET A 77 -0.32 -9.57 -0.77
N ARG A 78 -0.34 -10.91 -0.87
CA ARG A 78 -1.45 -11.63 -1.52
C ARG A 78 -2.76 -11.46 -0.74
N GLU A 79 -2.71 -11.49 0.59
CA GLU A 79 -3.88 -11.22 1.43
C GLU A 79 -4.46 -9.83 1.15
N TRP A 80 -3.63 -8.78 1.14
CA TRP A 80 -4.09 -7.43 0.81
C TRP A 80 -4.55 -7.29 -0.64
N LYS A 81 -3.92 -7.98 -1.59
CA LYS A 81 -4.38 -8.02 -2.98
C LYS A 81 -5.82 -8.53 -3.06
N ASN A 82 -6.14 -9.60 -2.35
CA ASN A 82 -7.48 -10.16 -2.32
C ASN A 82 -8.49 -9.23 -1.64
N VAL A 83 -8.09 -8.53 -0.57
CA VAL A 83 -8.94 -7.52 0.08
C VAL A 83 -9.22 -6.37 -0.88
N LEU A 84 -8.19 -5.82 -1.52
CA LEU A 84 -8.33 -4.71 -2.47
C LEU A 84 -9.25 -5.06 -3.64
N LEU A 85 -9.08 -6.24 -4.25
CA LEU A 85 -9.93 -6.70 -5.35
C LEU A 85 -11.42 -6.76 -4.99
N LYS A 86 -11.77 -7.00 -3.72
CA LYS A 86 -13.16 -6.99 -3.24
C LYS A 86 -13.72 -5.59 -2.97
N VAL A 87 -12.85 -4.61 -2.78
CA VAL A 87 -13.24 -3.22 -2.46
C VAL A 87 -13.31 -2.36 -3.72
N VAL A 88 -12.51 -2.70 -4.74
CA VAL A 88 -12.37 -1.93 -5.99
C VAL A 88 -13.05 -2.57 -7.19
N GLY A 89 -13.39 -3.86 -7.10
CA GLY A 89 -14.22 -4.57 -8.08
C GLY A 89 -15.69 -4.48 -7.68
#